data_AF-A0A433U5E2-F1
#
_entry.id   AF-A0A433U5E2-F1
#
_cell.length_a   1.000
_cell.length_b   1.000
_cell.length_c   1.000
_cell.angle_alpha   90.00
_cell.angle_beta   90.00
_cell.angle_gamma   90.00
#
_symmetry.space_group_name_H-M   'P 1'
#
loop_
_entity.id
_entity.type
_entity.pdbx_description
1 polymer ?
#
loop_
_entity_poly.entity_id
_entity_poly.type
_entity_poly.pdbx_seq_one_letter_code
_entity_poly.pdbx_strand_id
1 'polypeptide(L)'
;MCALRARTFLTLTDNTFLILTDNTFPIPTDNTFPILTDNTFLILTDNTFPIPTDNTFPILTDNTFLIPTDNTFPILTDNTFLILTDNTFLIITDNTFLIITDNTFLIIIDNTFLIITDNTFLIITDNTFLIPHRQYFPHPHRQYFSPSSQTILPPSSQTILFLILTDNTSPNITDNTFLILTDNTFPIPTDNTFPILTDNTFLIPTDNTFLIITDNTFFILTDNTFPILTDNTFLIPTDNTFPILTDNTFFILTDNTFLNLTDNTFPILTDNTLHLHRQCYNTFPILTDNTFLIIRDNTFLILTDNTFPILTDNTFLILTDNTFPILTDNTFPSFLLLTLTVLQESLVLRYRLQC
;
A
#
# COMPACT_ATOMS: atom_id res chain seq x y z
N MET A 1 52.61 17.69 -39.84
CA MET A 1 51.84 18.34 -38.77
C MET A 1 50.56 18.87 -39.37
N CYS A 2 49.51 18.06 -39.34
CA CYS A 2 48.14 18.53 -39.55
C CYS A 2 47.48 18.30 -38.18
N ALA A 3 47.15 19.37 -37.48
CA ALA A 3 46.50 19.28 -36.18
C ALA A 3 45.08 18.75 -36.39
N LEU A 4 44.78 17.54 -35.93
CA LEU A 4 43.39 17.13 -35.78
C LEU A 4 42.78 18.04 -34.71
N ARG A 5 41.80 18.83 -35.13
CA ARG A 5 40.97 19.66 -34.25
C ARG A 5 40.24 18.72 -33.28
N ALA A 6 40.26 19.04 -31.98
CA ALA A 6 39.49 18.33 -30.97
C ALA A 6 38.03 18.13 -31.44
N ARG A 7 37.52 16.90 -31.41
CA ARG A 7 36.14 16.59 -31.77
C ARG A 7 35.45 16.08 -30.52
N THR A 8 34.55 16.86 -29.95
CA THR A 8 33.71 16.41 -28.82
C THR A 8 32.83 15.19 -29.14
N PHE A 9 32.60 14.89 -30.42
CA PHE A 9 31.76 13.80 -30.90
C PHE A 9 32.51 12.91 -31.89
N LEU A 10 32.41 11.59 -31.69
CA LEU A 10 32.88 10.57 -32.63
C LEU A 10 31.64 9.88 -33.22
N THR A 11 31.49 9.90 -34.55
CA THR A 11 30.39 9.20 -35.22
C THR A 11 30.98 8.10 -36.10
N LEU A 12 30.51 6.86 -35.89
CA LEU A 12 30.90 5.70 -36.67
C LEU A 12 29.62 5.00 -37.15
N THR A 13 29.51 4.78 -38.46
CA THR A 13 28.34 4.17 -39.08
C THR A 13 28.73 2.97 -39.94
N ASP A 14 27.77 2.07 -40.18
CA ASP A 14 27.84 1.01 -41.18
C ASP A 14 29.01 0.01 -41.01
N ASN A 15 29.42 -0.29 -39.77
CA ASN A 15 30.48 -1.27 -39.53
C ASN A 15 29.89 -2.66 -39.30
N THR A 16 30.50 -3.66 -39.93
CA THR A 16 30.15 -5.06 -39.64
C THR A 16 30.53 -5.46 -38.21
N PHE A 17 31.64 -4.93 -37.71
CA PHE A 17 32.14 -5.20 -36.37
C PHE A 17 32.88 -3.98 -35.84
N LEU A 18 32.53 -3.53 -34.63
CA LEU A 18 33.16 -2.37 -33.99
C LEU A 18 33.36 -2.61 -32.50
N ILE A 19 34.57 -2.32 -32.00
CA ILE A 19 34.91 -2.35 -30.58
C ILE A 19 35.46 -0.98 -30.18
N LEU A 20 34.94 -0.41 -29.10
CA LEU A 20 35.51 0.77 -28.45
C LEU A 20 35.63 0.52 -26.94
N THR A 21 36.79 0.88 -26.38
CA THR A 21 37.13 0.70 -24.96
C THR A 21 37.74 2.00 -24.42
N ASP A 22 37.55 2.28 -23.13
CA ASP A 22 38.23 3.33 -22.37
C ASP A 22 38.10 4.76 -22.92
N ASN A 23 36.95 5.13 -23.52
CA ASN A 23 36.71 6.51 -23.92
C ASN A 23 36.31 7.35 -22.70
N THR A 24 37.31 7.72 -21.90
CA THR A 24 37.23 8.64 -20.76
C THR A 24 38.35 9.68 -20.87
N PHE A 25 38.08 10.97 -20.60
CA PHE A 25 39.15 11.99 -20.55
C PHE A 25 40.06 11.78 -19.32
N PRO A 26 41.40 12.02 -19.35
CA PRO A 26 42.15 12.86 -20.29
C PRO A 26 43.46 12.26 -20.87
N ILE A 27 43.60 12.28 -22.20
CA ILE A 27 44.86 12.49 -22.97
C ILE A 27 44.41 13.27 -24.23
N PRO A 28 45.15 14.26 -24.80
CA PRO A 28 44.64 15.22 -25.79
C PRO A 28 44.37 14.62 -27.19
N THR A 29 43.45 13.67 -27.23
CA THR A 29 42.75 13.04 -28.35
C THR A 29 41.31 12.81 -27.90
N ASP A 30 40.73 13.91 -27.47
CA ASP A 30 39.40 14.20 -26.93
C ASP A 30 38.24 13.64 -27.79
N ASN A 31 37.54 12.58 -27.37
CA ASN A 31 36.18 12.26 -27.82
C ASN A 31 35.31 11.96 -26.58
N THR A 32 34.30 12.79 -26.31
CA THR A 32 33.43 12.72 -25.11
C THR A 32 32.15 11.89 -25.32
N PHE A 33 31.71 11.73 -26.57
CA PHE A 33 30.39 11.17 -26.92
C PHE A 33 30.46 10.35 -28.23
N PRO A 34 30.60 9.01 -28.18
CA PRO A 34 30.52 8.19 -29.39
C PRO A 34 29.05 7.94 -29.79
N ILE A 35 28.71 8.30 -31.03
CA ILE A 35 27.44 7.97 -31.70
C ILE A 35 27.72 6.85 -32.70
N LEU A 36 27.04 5.72 -32.53
CA LEU A 36 27.39 4.46 -33.20
C LEU A 36 26.16 3.91 -33.88
N THR A 37 26.12 3.99 -35.20
CA THR A 37 24.91 3.75 -35.99
C THR A 37 25.09 2.58 -36.95
N ASP A 38 24.04 1.82 -37.22
CA ASP A 38 23.99 0.80 -38.29
C ASP A 38 25.09 -0.29 -38.21
N ASN A 39 25.54 -0.66 -37.01
CA ASN A 39 26.56 -1.71 -36.86
C ASN A 39 25.94 -3.08 -36.60
N THR A 40 26.46 -4.12 -37.25
CA THR A 40 25.93 -5.49 -37.03
C THR A 40 26.32 -6.02 -35.66
N PHE A 41 27.60 -5.88 -35.28
CA PHE A 41 28.13 -6.24 -33.98
C PHE A 41 28.87 -5.06 -33.38
N LEU A 42 28.51 -4.68 -32.16
CA LEU A 42 29.08 -3.54 -31.45
C LEU A 42 29.45 -3.95 -30.04
N ILE A 43 30.68 -3.67 -29.60
CA ILE A 43 31.13 -3.87 -28.22
C ILE A 43 31.63 -2.54 -27.67
N LEU A 44 31.03 -2.07 -26.58
CA LEU A 44 31.44 -0.86 -25.87
C LEU A 44 31.73 -1.17 -24.41
N THR A 45 32.93 -0.80 -23.95
CA THR A 45 33.33 -0.93 -22.55
C THR A 45 33.94 0.36 -22.03
N ASP A 46 33.67 0.72 -20.77
CA ASP A 46 34.30 1.87 -20.09
C ASP A 46 34.13 3.22 -20.82
N ASN A 47 32.95 3.48 -21.39
CA ASN A 47 32.66 4.76 -22.06
C ASN A 47 31.77 5.65 -21.19
N THR A 48 32.01 6.96 -21.24
CA THR A 48 31.23 7.89 -20.41
C THR A 48 29.80 8.10 -20.93
N PHE A 49 29.62 8.35 -22.23
CA PHE A 49 28.31 8.65 -22.81
C PHE A 49 28.13 8.09 -24.24
N PRO A 50 28.07 6.77 -24.42
CA PRO A 50 27.75 6.17 -25.71
C PRO A 50 26.27 6.28 -26.10
N ILE A 51 26.02 6.46 -27.41
CA ILE A 51 24.68 6.46 -28.02
C ILE A 51 24.68 5.48 -29.21
N PRO A 52 24.46 4.17 -28.96
CA PRO A 52 24.31 3.17 -30.00
C PRO A 52 22.88 3.12 -30.54
N THR A 53 22.74 3.36 -31.85
CA THR A 53 21.45 3.40 -32.55
C THR A 53 21.45 2.43 -33.75
N ASP A 54 20.33 1.77 -34.04
CA ASP A 54 20.16 0.89 -35.22
C ASP A 54 21.18 -0.27 -35.31
N ASN A 55 21.71 -0.75 -34.19
CA ASN A 55 22.67 -1.86 -34.17
C ASN A 55 21.97 -3.20 -33.95
N THR A 56 22.48 -4.28 -34.58
CA THR A 56 21.83 -5.59 -34.46
C THR A 56 22.14 -6.28 -33.13
N PHE A 57 23.42 -6.37 -32.74
CA PHE A 57 23.88 -7.04 -31.51
C PHE A 57 24.89 -6.19 -30.72
N PRO A 58 24.44 -5.11 -30.04
CA PRO A 58 25.34 -4.35 -29.17
C PRO A 58 25.52 -5.02 -27.79
N ILE A 59 26.77 -5.11 -27.33
CA ILE A 59 27.16 -5.52 -25.98
C ILE A 59 27.83 -4.33 -25.31
N LEU A 60 27.25 -3.86 -24.20
CA LEU A 60 27.59 -2.57 -23.61
C LEU A 60 27.81 -2.74 -22.11
N THR A 61 29.06 -2.58 -21.67
CA THR A 61 29.49 -2.88 -20.30
C THR A 61 30.21 -1.69 -19.65
N ASP A 62 30.06 -1.50 -18.34
CA ASP A 62 30.83 -0.51 -17.56
C ASP A 62 30.72 0.95 -18.07
N ASN A 63 29.60 1.33 -18.69
CA ASN A 63 29.38 2.70 -19.17
C ASN A 63 28.63 3.55 -18.15
N THR A 64 28.96 4.84 -18.04
CA THR A 64 28.29 5.68 -17.05
C THR A 64 26.88 6.11 -17.49
N PHE A 65 26.70 6.60 -18.72
CA PHE A 65 25.39 7.02 -19.21
C PHE A 65 25.18 6.50 -20.62
N LEU A 66 24.17 5.67 -20.84
CA LEU A 66 24.01 4.93 -22.08
C LEU A 66 22.59 5.11 -22.63
N ILE A 67 22.49 5.46 -23.92
CA ILE A 67 21.22 5.66 -24.62
C ILE A 67 21.12 4.75 -25.86
N PRO A 68 20.79 3.46 -25.73
CA PRO A 68 20.55 2.57 -26.86
C PRO A 68 19.15 2.75 -27.41
N THR A 69 19.06 3.03 -28.72
CA THR A 69 17.79 3.18 -29.44
C THR A 69 17.72 2.26 -30.67
N ASP A 70 16.55 1.71 -30.97
CA ASP A 70 16.30 0.94 -32.21
C ASP A 70 17.24 -0.26 -32.43
N ASN A 71 17.82 -0.83 -31.36
CA ASN A 71 18.71 -1.99 -31.48
C ASN A 71 17.91 -3.30 -31.42
N THR A 72 18.38 -4.33 -32.14
CA THR A 72 17.62 -5.59 -32.22
C THR A 72 17.82 -6.46 -30.97
N PHE A 73 19.07 -6.74 -30.57
CA PHE A 73 19.42 -7.60 -29.44
C PHE A 73 20.48 -7.00 -28.50
N PRO A 74 20.20 -5.87 -27.84
CA PRO A 74 21.10 -5.28 -26.86
C PRO A 74 21.30 -6.13 -25.58
N ILE A 75 22.58 -6.25 -25.16
CA ILE A 75 22.99 -6.82 -23.87
C ILE A 75 23.75 -5.76 -23.07
N LEU A 76 23.27 -5.43 -21.87
CA LEU A 76 23.82 -4.36 -21.04
C LEU A 76 24.17 -4.85 -19.64
N THR A 77 25.38 -4.55 -19.19
CA THR A 77 25.87 -5.01 -17.88
C THR A 77 26.67 -3.93 -17.16
N ASP A 78 26.54 -3.81 -15.84
CA ASP A 78 27.38 -2.94 -14.99
C ASP A 78 27.39 -1.43 -15.38
N ASN A 79 26.35 -0.93 -16.04
CA ASN A 79 26.24 0.48 -16.41
C ASN A 79 25.50 1.29 -15.32
N THR A 80 25.83 2.58 -15.17
CA THR A 80 25.20 3.37 -14.09
C THR A 80 23.80 3.88 -14.48
N PHE A 81 23.64 4.56 -15.62
CA PHE A 81 22.37 5.18 -16.01
C PHE A 81 22.01 4.83 -17.46
N LEU A 82 20.81 4.30 -17.68
CA LEU A 82 20.36 3.79 -18.97
C LEU A 82 19.01 4.39 -19.35
N ILE A 83 18.90 4.88 -20.59
CA ILE A 83 17.63 5.21 -21.23
C ILE A 83 17.52 4.39 -22.51
N LEU A 84 16.55 3.48 -22.56
CA LEU A 84 16.38 2.54 -23.67
C LEU A 84 15.03 2.75 -24.35
N THR A 85 15.04 2.80 -25.68
CA THR A 85 13.81 3.01 -26.46
C THR A 85 13.81 2.16 -27.73
N ASP A 86 12.65 1.62 -28.11
CA ASP A 86 12.40 0.95 -29.40
C ASP A 86 13.31 -0.27 -29.72
N ASN A 87 13.83 -0.95 -28.71
CA ASN A 87 14.63 -2.17 -28.91
C ASN A 87 13.75 -3.43 -28.98
N THR A 88 14.20 -4.46 -29.71
CA THR A 88 13.38 -5.68 -29.88
C THR A 88 13.53 -6.65 -28.71
N PHE A 89 14.75 -7.03 -28.33
CA PHE A 89 15.01 -8.00 -27.27
C PHE A 89 16.19 -7.57 -26.41
N LEU A 90 15.94 -7.29 -25.14
CA LEU A 90 16.89 -6.62 -24.26
C LEU A 90 17.22 -7.50 -23.05
N ILE A 91 18.51 -7.67 -22.77
CA ILE A 91 19.02 -8.30 -21.55
C ILE A 91 19.81 -7.25 -20.77
N ILE A 92 19.46 -7.05 -19.49
CA ILE A 92 20.07 -6.02 -18.64
C ILE A 92 20.40 -6.61 -17.27
N THR A 93 21.64 -6.47 -16.83
CA THR A 93 22.12 -7.06 -15.56
C THR A 93 22.99 -6.08 -14.78
N ASP A 94 22.84 -5.98 -13.45
CA ASP A 94 23.77 -5.25 -12.57
C ASP A 94 23.90 -3.73 -12.82
N ASN A 95 22.84 -3.06 -13.28
CA ASN A 95 22.85 -1.61 -13.55
C ASN A 95 22.15 -0.81 -12.43
N THR A 96 22.47 0.48 -12.30
CA THR A 96 21.92 1.26 -11.16
C THR A 96 20.57 1.93 -11.46
N PHE A 97 20.40 2.57 -12.62
CA PHE A 97 19.18 3.31 -12.93
C PHE A 97 18.77 3.11 -14.40
N LEU A 98 17.52 2.71 -14.63
CA LEU A 98 17.02 2.31 -15.94
C LEU A 98 15.68 3.00 -16.22
N ILE A 99 15.56 3.61 -17.40
CA ILE A 99 14.28 4.03 -18.01
C ILE A 99 14.14 3.29 -19.33
N ILE A 100 13.04 2.57 -19.51
CA ILE A 100 12.86 1.68 -20.66
C ILE A 100 11.47 1.85 -21.26
N THR A 101 11.41 2.15 -22.56
CA THR A 101 10.15 2.51 -23.24
C THR A 101 10.02 1.81 -24.60
N ASP A 102 8.84 1.32 -24.95
CA ASP A 102 8.51 0.81 -26.29
C ASP A 102 9.36 -0.40 -26.78
N ASN A 103 9.79 -1.29 -25.88
CA ASN A 103 10.54 -2.49 -26.29
C ASN A 103 9.67 -3.74 -26.30
N THR A 104 10.02 -4.70 -27.15
CA THR A 104 9.20 -5.91 -27.31
C THR A 104 9.44 -6.90 -26.15
N PHE A 105 10.68 -7.31 -25.89
CA PHE A 105 11.00 -8.33 -24.88
C PHE A 105 12.14 -7.89 -23.97
N LEU A 106 11.95 -7.96 -22.65
CA LEU A 106 12.91 -7.56 -21.62
C LEU A 106 13.23 -8.70 -20.64
N ILE A 107 14.52 -8.90 -20.37
CA ILE A 107 15.04 -9.62 -19.21
C ILE A 107 15.91 -8.65 -18.40
N ILE A 108 15.57 -8.43 -17.13
CA ILE A 108 16.22 -7.46 -16.28
C ILE A 108 16.54 -8.08 -14.92
N ILE A 109 17.81 -8.09 -14.54
CA ILE A 109 18.31 -8.83 -13.39
C ILE A 109 19.22 -7.93 -12.54
N ASP A 110 19.10 -7.95 -11.22
CA ASP A 110 20.06 -7.30 -10.30
C ASP A 110 20.24 -5.77 -10.49
N ASN A 111 19.19 -5.02 -10.88
CA ASN A 111 19.30 -3.55 -11.03
C ASN A 111 18.68 -2.78 -9.86
N THR A 112 19.19 -1.56 -9.60
CA THR A 112 18.76 -0.81 -8.42
C THR A 112 17.41 -0.09 -8.64
N PHE A 113 17.24 0.64 -9.74
CA PHE A 113 16.06 1.47 -10.01
C PHE A 113 15.59 1.32 -11.45
N LEU A 114 14.28 1.14 -11.65
CA LEU A 114 13.70 0.78 -12.94
C LEU A 114 12.38 1.48 -13.20
N ILE A 115 12.28 2.20 -14.32
CA ILE A 115 11.04 2.76 -14.88
C ILE A 115 10.80 2.09 -16.22
N ILE A 116 9.62 1.49 -16.42
CA ILE A 116 9.28 0.77 -17.66
C ILE A 116 7.92 1.20 -18.18
N THR A 117 7.83 1.52 -19.47
CA THR A 117 6.61 1.99 -20.10
C THR A 117 6.36 1.35 -21.46
N ASP A 118 5.15 0.89 -21.75
CA ASP A 118 4.75 0.41 -23.10
C ASP A 118 5.61 -0.76 -23.65
N ASN A 119 6.00 -1.71 -22.78
CA ASN A 119 6.74 -2.92 -23.19
C ASN A 119 5.82 -4.15 -23.23
N THR A 120 6.08 -5.12 -24.13
CA THR A 120 5.15 -6.25 -24.37
C THR A 120 5.41 -7.51 -23.55
N PHE A 121 6.68 -7.86 -23.29
CA PHE A 121 7.07 -9.02 -22.50
C PHE A 121 8.20 -8.64 -21.53
N LEU A 122 8.08 -9.06 -20.28
CA LEU A 122 8.95 -8.60 -19.22
C LEU A 122 9.24 -9.71 -18.20
N ILE A 123 10.54 -9.97 -17.98
CA ILE A 123 11.06 -10.80 -16.89
C ILE A 123 11.98 -9.92 -16.05
N ILE A 124 11.67 -9.76 -14.77
CA ILE A 124 12.46 -8.98 -13.82
C ILE A 124 12.83 -9.90 -12.65
N THR A 125 14.06 -9.83 -12.16
CA THR A 125 14.52 -10.63 -11.00
C THR A 125 15.53 -9.84 -10.18
N ASP A 126 15.41 -9.85 -8.85
CA ASP A 126 16.39 -9.25 -7.93
C ASP A 126 16.65 -7.74 -8.14
N ASN A 127 15.62 -6.98 -8.55
CA ASN A 127 15.71 -5.52 -8.67
C ASN A 127 15.14 -4.82 -7.42
N THR A 128 15.74 -3.71 -6.96
CA THR A 128 15.31 -3.06 -5.70
C THR A 128 14.13 -2.10 -5.82
N PHE A 129 13.93 -1.43 -6.96
CA PHE A 129 12.84 -0.45 -7.15
C PHE A 129 12.30 -0.47 -8.57
N LEU A 130 10.97 -0.52 -8.73
CA LEU A 130 10.27 -0.63 -10.02
C LEU A 130 9.04 0.30 -10.10
N ILE A 131 8.93 1.10 -11.17
CA ILE A 131 7.73 1.85 -11.55
C ILE A 131 7.29 1.39 -12.95
N PRO A 132 6.21 0.61 -13.07
CA PRO A 132 5.63 0.27 -14.37
C PRO A 132 4.53 1.27 -14.77
N HIS A 133 4.45 1.62 -16.06
CA HIS A 133 3.34 2.37 -16.64
C HIS A 133 2.85 1.67 -17.92
N ARG A 134 1.55 1.37 -18.03
CA ARG A 134 0.89 0.72 -19.19
C ARG A 134 1.65 -0.50 -19.76
N GLN A 135 1.38 -1.68 -19.21
CA GLN A 135 2.02 -2.94 -19.65
C GLN A 135 1.00 -4.03 -19.93
N TYR A 136 1.28 -4.87 -20.94
CA TYR A 136 0.51 -6.08 -21.24
C TYR A 136 1.24 -7.30 -20.68
N PHE A 137 0.74 -7.92 -19.61
CA PHE A 137 1.45 -8.98 -18.88
C PHE A 137 1.10 -10.40 -19.35
N PRO A 138 2.11 -11.28 -19.41
CA PRO A 138 1.99 -12.63 -18.87
C PRO A 138 3.08 -12.87 -17.80
N HIS A 139 2.63 -13.04 -16.55
CA HIS A 139 3.35 -13.60 -15.38
C HIS A 139 4.71 -13.00 -14.98
N PRO A 140 4.79 -12.34 -13.81
CA PRO A 140 6.05 -12.09 -13.13
C PRO A 140 6.31 -13.06 -11.96
N HIS A 141 7.58 -13.34 -11.71
CA HIS A 141 8.09 -13.80 -10.42
C HIS A 141 8.77 -12.61 -9.72
N ARG A 142 8.33 -12.33 -8.48
CA ARG A 142 8.89 -11.41 -7.45
C ARG A 142 8.98 -9.89 -7.72
N GLN A 143 8.28 -9.20 -6.81
CA GLN A 143 8.54 -7.92 -6.10
C GLN A 143 8.27 -6.54 -6.74
N TYR A 144 7.74 -5.68 -5.86
CA TYR A 144 7.34 -4.27 -5.99
C TYR A 144 6.51 -3.95 -7.23
N PHE A 145 5.22 -4.29 -7.16
CA PHE A 145 4.24 -3.87 -8.15
C PHE A 145 3.66 -2.50 -7.77
N SER A 146 3.58 -1.62 -8.76
CA SER A 146 2.61 -0.53 -8.78
C SER A 146 1.85 -0.55 -10.09
N PRO A 147 0.84 -1.42 -10.26
CA PRO A 147 0.01 -1.41 -11.43
C PRO A 147 -1.02 -0.30 -11.27
N SER A 148 -0.90 0.74 -12.10
CA SER A 148 -2.05 1.53 -12.50
C SER A 148 -2.78 0.74 -13.58
N SER A 149 -3.96 0.23 -13.22
CA SER A 149 -4.98 -0.37 -14.09
C SER A 149 -4.74 -1.80 -14.60
N GLN A 150 -5.63 -2.69 -14.14
CA GLN A 150 -5.91 -4.06 -14.61
C GLN A 150 -4.77 -5.08 -14.49
N THR A 151 -4.56 -5.59 -13.29
CA THR A 151 -3.84 -6.85 -13.08
C THR A 151 -4.61 -7.79 -12.14
N ILE A 152 -4.86 -9.01 -12.63
CA ILE A 152 -5.11 -10.18 -11.79
C ILE A 152 -3.72 -10.72 -11.44
N LEU A 153 -3.26 -10.50 -10.21
CA LEU A 153 -2.02 -11.10 -9.71
C LEU A 153 -2.27 -12.59 -9.41
N PRO A 154 -1.42 -13.51 -9.89
CA PRO A 154 -1.48 -14.90 -9.45
C PRO A 154 -1.00 -15.02 -7.99
N PRO A 155 -1.48 -16.03 -7.23
CA PRO A 155 -1.06 -16.24 -5.85
C PRO A 155 0.41 -16.71 -5.85
N SER A 156 1.34 -15.81 -5.55
CA SER A 156 2.74 -16.20 -5.32
C SER A 156 2.97 -16.39 -3.83
N SER A 157 3.32 -17.62 -3.44
CA SER A 157 3.57 -18.08 -2.06
C SER A 157 4.84 -17.47 -1.42
N GLN A 158 5.12 -16.18 -1.64
CA GLN A 158 6.34 -15.53 -1.19
C GLN A 158 6.07 -14.09 -0.75
N THR A 159 6.56 -13.75 0.43
CA THR A 159 6.36 -12.43 1.04
C THR A 159 6.92 -11.32 0.15
N ILE A 160 6.07 -10.37 -0.25
CA ILE A 160 6.46 -9.15 -0.96
C ILE A 160 6.76 -8.08 0.10
N LEU A 161 7.89 -7.38 0.03
CA LEU A 161 8.23 -6.42 1.09
C LEU A 161 7.37 -5.14 1.00
N PHE A 162 7.06 -4.64 -0.19
CA PHE A 162 6.24 -3.44 -0.37
C PHE A 162 5.44 -3.51 -1.68
N LEU A 163 4.17 -3.09 -1.65
CA LEU A 163 3.24 -3.12 -2.78
C LEU A 163 2.33 -1.89 -2.73
N ILE A 164 2.14 -1.18 -3.84
CA ILE A 164 1.15 -0.09 -3.95
C ILE A 164 0.21 -0.39 -5.11
N LEU A 165 -1.10 -0.39 -4.93
CA LEU A 165 -2.05 -0.53 -6.04
C LEU A 165 -3.04 0.64 -6.05
N THR A 166 -3.28 1.19 -7.25
CA THR A 166 -4.25 2.28 -7.45
C THR A 166 -5.16 1.99 -8.63
N ASP A 167 -6.46 2.34 -8.51
CA ASP A 167 -7.48 2.19 -9.56
C ASP A 167 -7.66 0.74 -10.07
N ASN A 168 -7.58 -0.25 -9.19
CA ASN A 168 -7.80 -1.66 -9.55
C ASN A 168 -9.21 -2.12 -9.17
N THR A 169 -9.80 -2.96 -10.02
CA THR A 169 -11.19 -3.41 -9.84
C THR A 169 -11.33 -4.52 -8.81
N SER A 170 -10.39 -5.46 -8.73
CA SER A 170 -10.48 -6.59 -7.79
C SER A 170 -9.14 -7.28 -7.54
N PRO A 171 -8.12 -6.57 -7.00
CA PRO A 171 -6.84 -7.21 -6.72
C PRO A 171 -6.97 -8.18 -5.53
N ASN A 172 -6.44 -9.39 -5.69
CA ASN A 172 -6.19 -10.31 -4.57
C ASN A 172 -4.72 -10.14 -4.16
N ILE A 173 -4.50 -9.78 -2.90
CA ILE A 173 -3.19 -9.39 -2.38
C ILE A 173 -2.88 -10.22 -1.13
N THR A 174 -1.83 -11.04 -1.18
CA THR A 174 -1.41 -11.86 -0.04
C THR A 174 0.05 -11.64 0.31
N ASP A 175 0.40 -11.87 1.59
CA ASP A 175 1.77 -11.97 2.08
C ASP A 175 2.64 -10.71 1.86
N ASN A 176 2.11 -9.49 2.06
CA ASN A 176 2.91 -8.27 1.91
C ASN A 176 3.37 -7.73 3.26
N THR A 177 4.64 -7.37 3.40
CA THR A 177 5.11 -6.68 4.61
C THR A 177 4.53 -5.26 4.68
N PHE A 178 4.53 -4.53 3.57
CA PHE A 178 3.90 -3.22 3.46
C PHE A 178 2.99 -3.19 2.23
N LEU A 179 1.76 -2.70 2.40
CA LEU A 179 0.78 -2.64 1.31
C LEU A 179 0.09 -1.28 1.34
N ILE A 180 -0.06 -0.62 0.19
CA ILE A 180 -0.86 0.59 0.03
C ILE A 180 -1.89 0.35 -1.07
N LEU A 181 -3.17 0.52 -0.77
CA LEU A 181 -4.26 0.40 -1.73
C LEU A 181 -5.07 1.69 -1.77
N THR A 182 -5.14 2.33 -2.93
CA THR A 182 -5.91 3.57 -3.12
C THR A 182 -6.91 3.44 -4.28
N ASP A 183 -8.12 3.99 -4.16
CA ASP A 183 -9.11 4.04 -5.26
C ASP A 183 -9.46 2.67 -5.88
N ASN A 184 -9.34 1.57 -5.14
CA ASN A 184 -9.67 0.24 -5.66
C ASN A 184 -11.14 -0.12 -5.40
N THR A 185 -11.74 -0.87 -6.32
CA THR A 185 -13.17 -1.21 -6.20
C THR A 185 -13.39 -2.36 -5.20
N PHE A 186 -12.63 -3.45 -5.32
CA PHE A 186 -12.81 -4.66 -4.51
C PHE A 186 -11.48 -5.35 -4.12
N PRO A 187 -10.58 -4.70 -3.36
CA PRO A 187 -9.37 -5.38 -2.91
C PRO A 187 -9.62 -6.39 -1.77
N ILE A 188 -8.88 -7.49 -1.80
CA ILE A 188 -8.86 -8.52 -0.75
C ILE A 188 -7.42 -8.66 -0.22
N PRO A 189 -7.00 -7.84 0.78
CA PRO A 189 -5.70 -7.96 1.40
C PRO A 189 -5.69 -9.01 2.52
N THR A 190 -4.94 -10.09 2.33
CA THR A 190 -4.80 -11.20 3.28
C THR A 190 -3.36 -11.39 3.75
N ASP A 191 -3.12 -11.76 5.01
CA ASP A 191 -1.78 -12.09 5.53
C ASP A 191 -0.73 -10.98 5.37
N ASN A 192 -1.13 -9.69 5.41
CA ASN A 192 -0.20 -8.58 5.27
C ASN A 192 0.20 -8.00 6.63
N THR A 193 1.47 -7.60 6.77
CA THR A 193 1.99 -7.06 8.04
C THR A 193 1.54 -5.61 8.26
N PHE A 194 1.67 -4.73 7.26
CA PHE A 194 1.33 -3.30 7.34
C PHE A 194 0.55 -2.78 6.12
N PRO A 195 -0.72 -3.16 5.95
CA PRO A 195 -1.61 -2.57 4.94
C PRO A 195 -2.15 -1.18 5.31
N ILE A 196 -2.18 -0.29 4.32
CA ILE A 196 -2.81 1.05 4.33
C ILE A 196 -3.81 1.10 3.17
N LEU A 197 -5.10 1.24 3.48
CA LEU A 197 -6.19 1.15 2.52
C LEU A 197 -7.00 2.46 2.53
N THR A 198 -6.96 3.21 1.44
CA THR A 198 -7.60 4.53 1.33
C THR A 198 -8.55 4.61 0.14
N ASP A 199 -9.70 5.28 0.26
CA ASP A 199 -10.62 5.58 -0.85
C ASP A 199 -11.12 4.35 -1.65
N ASN A 200 -11.14 3.16 -1.04
CA ASN A 200 -11.63 1.95 -1.71
C ASN A 200 -13.13 1.76 -1.44
N THR A 201 -13.83 1.16 -2.41
CA THR A 201 -15.29 1.00 -2.28
C THR A 201 -15.68 -0.21 -1.42
N PHE A 202 -15.04 -1.36 -1.61
CA PHE A 202 -15.36 -2.59 -0.89
C PHE A 202 -14.09 -3.34 -0.49
N LEU A 203 -13.81 -3.47 0.81
CA LEU A 203 -12.62 -4.20 1.28
C LEU A 203 -13.00 -5.51 1.99
N ILE A 204 -12.12 -6.52 1.87
CA ILE A 204 -12.13 -7.69 2.75
C ILE A 204 -10.72 -7.94 3.31
N PRO A 205 -10.26 -7.19 4.34
CA PRO A 205 -8.98 -7.45 4.99
C PRO A 205 -9.06 -8.63 5.95
N THR A 206 -8.18 -9.61 5.79
CA THR A 206 -8.13 -10.80 6.65
C THR A 206 -6.71 -11.08 7.13
N ASP A 207 -6.54 -11.52 8.38
CA ASP A 207 -5.26 -11.98 8.94
C ASP A 207 -4.11 -10.95 8.87
N ASN A 208 -4.43 -9.64 8.88
CA ASN A 208 -3.40 -8.60 8.83
C ASN A 208 -2.94 -8.18 10.24
N THR A 209 -1.67 -7.83 10.37
CA THR A 209 -1.09 -7.48 11.68
C THR A 209 -1.42 -6.04 12.10
N PHE A 210 -1.03 -5.05 11.31
CA PHE A 210 -1.24 -3.63 11.61
C PHE A 210 -1.86 -2.92 10.40
N LEU A 211 -3.16 -2.66 10.48
CA LEU A 211 -3.99 -2.28 9.35
C LEU A 211 -4.49 -0.85 9.52
N ILE A 212 -4.28 0.01 8.53
CA ILE A 212 -4.84 1.37 8.48
C ILE A 212 -5.88 1.42 7.36
N ILE A 213 -7.09 1.90 7.67
CA ILE A 213 -8.19 2.05 6.71
C ILE A 213 -8.82 3.43 6.85
N THR A 214 -8.84 4.21 5.77
CA THR A 214 -9.33 5.60 5.77
C THR A 214 -10.21 5.91 4.55
N ASP A 215 -11.33 6.62 4.74
CA ASP A 215 -12.20 7.08 3.65
C ASP A 215 -12.81 5.95 2.77
N ASN A 216 -13.01 4.75 3.32
CA ASN A 216 -13.58 3.63 2.58
C ASN A 216 -15.09 3.52 2.80
N THR A 217 -15.80 3.05 1.78
CA THR A 217 -17.27 2.98 1.86
C THR A 217 -17.76 1.75 2.61
N PHE A 218 -17.36 0.54 2.20
CA PHE A 218 -17.87 -0.69 2.79
C PHE A 218 -16.72 -1.67 3.06
N PHE A 219 -16.69 -2.34 4.21
CA PHE A 219 -15.80 -3.49 4.39
C PHE A 219 -16.21 -4.47 5.48
N ILE A 220 -15.71 -5.69 5.34
CA ILE A 220 -15.76 -6.73 6.37
C ILE A 220 -14.32 -7.08 6.68
N LEU A 221 -13.89 -6.93 7.94
CA LEU A 221 -12.53 -7.25 8.34
C LEU A 221 -12.54 -8.31 9.44
N THR A 222 -11.67 -9.31 9.31
CA THR A 222 -11.68 -10.49 10.17
C THR A 222 -10.26 -10.88 10.58
N ASP A 223 -10.08 -11.34 11.82
CA ASP A 223 -8.81 -11.89 12.32
C ASP A 223 -7.60 -10.93 12.24
N ASN A 224 -7.83 -9.61 12.25
CA ASN A 224 -6.75 -8.64 12.23
C ASN A 224 -6.28 -8.31 13.66
N THR A 225 -4.97 -8.13 13.84
CA THR A 225 -4.42 -7.88 15.18
C THR A 225 -4.66 -6.42 15.62
N PHE A 226 -4.34 -5.44 14.79
CA PHE A 226 -4.41 -4.01 15.14
C PHE A 226 -4.97 -3.15 14.00
N PRO A 227 -6.29 -3.14 13.77
CA PRO A 227 -6.92 -2.27 12.78
C PRO A 227 -7.18 -0.85 13.32
N ILE A 228 -6.78 0.18 12.57
CA ILE A 228 -7.08 1.60 12.75
C ILE A 228 -7.99 2.05 11.62
N LEU A 229 -9.22 2.44 11.94
CA LEU A 229 -10.28 2.73 10.97
C LEU A 229 -10.78 4.16 11.16
N THR A 230 -10.61 5.01 10.16
CA THR A 230 -10.98 6.45 10.23
C THR A 230 -11.87 6.84 9.05
N ASP A 231 -12.88 7.69 9.28
CA ASP A 231 -13.73 8.29 8.22
C ASP A 231 -14.43 7.28 7.29
N ASN A 232 -14.73 6.07 7.78
CA ASN A 232 -15.38 5.05 6.95
C ASN A 232 -16.90 5.01 7.15
N THR A 233 -17.63 4.56 6.13
CA THR A 233 -19.11 4.64 6.17
C THR A 233 -19.78 3.41 6.76
N PHE A 234 -19.45 2.20 6.31
CA PHE A 234 -20.07 0.96 6.77
C PHE A 234 -19.03 -0.15 6.94
N LEU A 235 -18.95 -0.74 8.14
CA LEU A 235 -17.95 -1.77 8.42
C LEU A 235 -18.40 -2.84 9.40
N ILE A 236 -17.90 -4.06 9.20
CA ILE A 236 -18.16 -5.23 10.07
C ILE A 236 -16.82 -5.85 10.50
N PRO A 237 -16.24 -5.40 11.62
CA PRO A 237 -15.05 -6.00 12.22
C PRO A 237 -15.39 -7.16 13.16
N THR A 238 -14.87 -8.34 12.83
CA THR A 238 -15.06 -9.58 13.59
C THR A 238 -13.72 -10.19 14.03
N ASP A 239 -13.64 -10.77 15.22
CA ASP A 239 -12.46 -11.52 15.69
C ASP A 239 -11.13 -10.74 15.72
N ASN A 240 -11.16 -9.41 15.87
CA ASN A 240 -9.94 -8.60 15.90
C ASN A 240 -9.44 -8.39 17.33
N THR A 241 -8.12 -8.29 17.46
CA THR A 241 -7.52 -8.15 18.80
C THR A 241 -7.66 -6.73 19.35
N PHE A 242 -7.33 -5.68 18.57
CA PHE A 242 -7.34 -4.29 19.05
C PHE A 242 -7.85 -3.27 18.00
N PRO A 243 -9.16 -3.22 17.69
CA PRO A 243 -9.70 -2.15 16.85
C PRO A 243 -9.67 -0.76 17.47
N ILE A 244 -9.20 0.22 16.69
CA ILE A 244 -9.33 1.66 16.94
C ILE A 244 -10.19 2.27 15.84
N LEU A 245 -11.33 2.87 16.20
CA LEU A 245 -12.30 3.43 15.27
C LEU A 245 -12.57 4.91 15.58
N THR A 246 -12.34 5.79 14.61
CA THR A 246 -12.58 7.23 14.72
C THR A 246 -13.44 7.74 13.56
N ASP A 247 -14.41 8.62 13.82
CA ASP A 247 -15.20 9.29 12.76
C ASP A 247 -15.93 8.36 11.77
N ASN A 248 -16.21 7.11 12.16
CA ASN A 248 -16.93 6.18 11.30
C ASN A 248 -18.45 6.32 11.46
N THR A 249 -19.19 6.06 10.38
CA THR A 249 -20.65 6.30 10.38
C THR A 249 -21.42 5.13 11.01
N PHE A 250 -21.29 3.91 10.49
CA PHE A 250 -22.04 2.74 10.98
C PHE A 250 -21.15 1.50 11.05
N PHE A 251 -21.23 0.75 12.16
CA PHE A 251 -20.51 -0.52 12.25
C PHE A 251 -21.11 -1.55 13.19
N ILE A 252 -20.73 -2.82 12.94
CA ILE A 252 -21.07 -3.96 13.78
C ILE A 252 -19.78 -4.64 14.29
N LEU A 253 -19.49 -4.33 15.55
CA LEU A 253 -18.64 -4.97 16.55
C LEU A 253 -18.91 -6.43 16.90
N THR A 254 -18.12 -7.44 16.54
CA THR A 254 -18.36 -8.80 17.08
C THR A 254 -17.08 -9.55 17.46
N ASP A 255 -17.06 -10.20 18.62
CA ASP A 255 -15.95 -11.06 19.09
C ASP A 255 -14.56 -10.39 19.13
N ASN A 256 -14.51 -9.07 19.34
CA ASN A 256 -13.23 -8.35 19.43
C ASN A 256 -12.70 -8.31 20.87
N THR A 257 -11.38 -8.31 21.02
CA THR A 257 -10.78 -8.37 22.36
C THR A 257 -10.74 -7.00 23.05
N PHE A 258 -10.15 -6.00 22.40
CA PHE A 258 -9.96 -4.66 22.94
C PHE A 258 -10.47 -3.59 21.98
N LEU A 259 -11.28 -2.64 22.48
CA LEU A 259 -11.89 -1.61 21.63
C LEU A 259 -11.59 -0.19 22.07
N ASN A 260 -11.29 0.67 21.10
CA ASN A 260 -11.22 2.12 21.26
C ASN A 260 -12.07 2.82 20.19
N LEU A 261 -13.14 3.51 20.60
CA LEU A 261 -14.10 4.16 19.70
C LEU A 261 -14.22 5.65 20.03
N THR A 262 -14.02 6.53 19.05
CA THR A 262 -14.15 7.99 19.19
C THR A 262 -15.00 8.56 18.04
N ASP A 263 -15.90 9.49 18.33
CA ASP A 263 -16.64 10.29 17.34
C ASP A 263 -17.40 9.48 16.25
N ASN A 264 -17.85 8.27 16.57
CA ASN A 264 -18.59 7.44 15.63
C ASN A 264 -20.10 7.65 15.73
N THR A 265 -20.83 7.57 14.61
CA THR A 265 -22.26 7.91 14.61
C THR A 265 -23.13 6.79 15.20
N PHE A 266 -23.00 5.55 14.69
CA PHE A 266 -23.87 4.43 15.06
C PHE A 266 -23.09 3.11 15.29
N PRO A 267 -22.47 2.95 16.47
CA PRO A 267 -21.86 1.69 16.89
C PRO A 267 -22.89 0.62 17.30
N ILE A 268 -22.78 -0.61 16.78
CA ILE A 268 -23.38 -1.82 17.39
C ILE A 268 -22.25 -2.73 17.86
N LEU A 269 -22.27 -3.19 19.11
CA LEU A 269 -21.22 -4.02 19.69
C LEU A 269 -21.78 -5.24 20.43
N THR A 270 -21.36 -6.44 20.02
CA THR A 270 -21.76 -7.72 20.60
C THR A 270 -20.54 -8.56 20.97
N ASP A 271 -20.57 -9.27 22.11
CA ASP A 271 -19.57 -10.28 22.49
C ASP A 271 -18.11 -9.78 22.59
N ASN A 272 -17.87 -8.52 22.96
CA ASN A 272 -16.50 -7.97 23.11
C ASN A 272 -16.02 -8.04 24.57
N THR A 273 -14.73 -8.33 24.78
CA THR A 273 -14.20 -8.68 26.12
C THR A 273 -13.73 -7.49 26.96
N LEU A 274 -13.04 -6.47 26.43
CA LEU A 274 -12.49 -5.39 27.27
C LEU A 274 -12.46 -4.01 26.59
N HIS A 275 -13.11 -3.01 27.20
CA HIS A 275 -13.12 -1.62 26.71
C HIS A 275 -12.37 -0.67 27.66
N LEU A 276 -11.29 -0.04 27.19
CA LEU A 276 -10.51 0.96 27.95
C LEU A 276 -10.48 2.33 27.23
N HIS A 277 -11.52 3.12 27.47
CA HIS A 277 -11.53 4.50 27.98
C HIS A 277 -10.57 5.60 27.43
N ARG A 278 -11.09 6.51 26.60
CA ARG A 278 -11.35 7.93 26.95
C ARG A 278 -12.02 8.67 25.78
N GLN A 279 -13.07 9.44 26.10
CA GLN A 279 -13.78 10.38 25.20
C GLN A 279 -14.43 9.70 23.99
N CYS A 280 -15.68 9.29 24.16
CA CYS A 280 -16.45 8.65 23.10
C CYS A 280 -17.66 9.53 22.79
N TYR A 281 -17.53 10.55 21.94
CA TYR A 281 -18.71 11.28 21.45
C TYR A 281 -19.47 10.46 20.40
N ASN A 282 -19.90 9.23 20.74
CA ASN A 282 -20.74 8.47 19.83
C ASN A 282 -22.20 8.93 19.95
N THR A 283 -22.90 8.97 18.82
CA THR A 283 -24.27 9.52 18.81
C THR A 283 -25.28 8.51 19.33
N PHE A 284 -25.25 7.27 18.82
CA PHE A 284 -26.22 6.23 19.16
C PHE A 284 -25.58 4.83 19.29
N PRO A 285 -24.78 4.56 20.32
CA PRO A 285 -24.26 3.22 20.62
C PRO A 285 -25.32 2.22 21.13
N ILE A 286 -25.25 0.98 20.62
CA ILE A 286 -25.97 -0.22 21.11
C ILE A 286 -24.96 -1.29 21.50
N LEU A 287 -25.00 -1.77 22.75
CA LEU A 287 -24.02 -2.74 23.29
C LEU A 287 -24.71 -3.92 23.97
N THR A 288 -24.38 -5.13 23.53
CA THR A 288 -24.94 -6.39 24.05
C THR A 288 -23.81 -7.36 24.43
N ASP A 289 -23.95 -8.10 25.53
CA ASP A 289 -23.06 -9.23 25.90
C ASP A 289 -21.56 -8.85 26.07
N ASN A 290 -21.24 -7.59 26.41
CA ASN A 290 -19.86 -7.16 26.63
C ASN A 290 -19.47 -7.27 28.11
N THR A 291 -18.20 -7.60 28.39
CA THR A 291 -17.78 -7.87 29.78
C THR A 291 -17.48 -6.60 30.58
N PHE A 292 -16.59 -5.73 30.10
CA PHE A 292 -16.17 -4.52 30.83
C PHE A 292 -16.24 -3.28 29.94
N LEU A 293 -17.05 -2.29 30.33
CA LEU A 293 -17.35 -1.11 29.53
C LEU A 293 -17.02 0.17 30.30
N ILE A 294 -16.34 1.13 29.66
CA ILE A 294 -16.27 2.51 30.17
C ILE A 294 -16.68 3.48 29.08
N ILE A 295 -17.85 4.11 29.26
CA ILE A 295 -18.55 4.88 28.23
C ILE A 295 -18.84 6.29 28.74
N ARG A 296 -18.55 7.30 27.92
CA ARG A 296 -18.70 8.71 28.28
C ARG A 296 -19.29 9.55 27.15
N ASP A 297 -20.06 10.58 27.45
CA ASP A 297 -20.43 11.67 26.53
C ASP A 297 -21.32 11.25 25.33
N ASN A 298 -22.16 10.22 25.48
CA ASN A 298 -23.05 9.75 24.40
C ASN A 298 -24.43 10.43 24.46
N THR A 299 -25.01 10.67 23.29
CA THR A 299 -26.35 11.27 23.22
C THR A 299 -27.43 10.25 23.59
N PHE A 300 -27.35 9.04 23.04
CA PHE A 300 -28.30 7.98 23.32
C PHE A 300 -27.58 6.63 23.40
N LEU A 301 -27.80 5.88 24.48
CA LEU A 301 -27.03 4.68 24.78
C LEU A 301 -27.97 3.53 25.20
N ILE A 302 -27.88 2.39 24.52
CA ILE A 302 -28.59 1.15 24.87
C ILE A 302 -27.56 0.10 25.29
N LEU A 303 -27.72 -0.46 26.49
CA LEU A 303 -26.96 -1.63 26.95
C LEU A 303 -27.89 -2.76 27.34
N THR A 304 -27.57 -3.97 26.88
CA THR A 304 -28.25 -5.22 27.24
C THR A 304 -27.22 -6.27 27.67
N ASP A 305 -27.46 -7.01 28.76
CA ASP A 305 -26.65 -8.18 29.14
C ASP A 305 -25.13 -7.94 29.36
N ASN A 306 -24.69 -6.70 29.65
CA ASN A 306 -23.27 -6.40 29.90
C ASN A 306 -22.89 -6.59 31.37
N THR A 307 -21.64 -6.97 31.67
CA THR A 307 -21.25 -7.42 33.03
C THR A 307 -20.75 -6.32 33.98
N PHE A 308 -20.02 -5.31 33.48
CA PHE A 308 -19.47 -4.21 34.29
C PHE A 308 -19.39 -2.88 33.50
N PRO A 309 -20.50 -2.17 33.27
CA PRO A 309 -20.48 -0.87 32.62
C PRO A 309 -20.27 0.31 33.59
N ILE A 310 -19.31 1.18 33.27
CA ILE A 310 -19.04 2.47 33.93
C ILE A 310 -19.46 3.59 32.97
N LEU A 311 -20.54 4.31 33.29
CA LEU A 311 -21.18 5.27 32.40
C LEU A 311 -21.12 6.69 33.00
N THR A 312 -20.57 7.64 32.25
CA THR A 312 -20.44 9.05 32.68
C THR A 312 -20.97 10.04 31.63
N ASP A 313 -21.62 11.13 32.03
CA ASP A 313 -22.02 12.22 31.10
C ASP A 313 -22.90 11.81 29.89
N ASN A 314 -23.67 10.71 29.96
CA ASN A 314 -24.55 10.30 28.86
C ASN A 314 -25.96 10.90 29.01
N THR A 315 -26.57 11.30 27.88
CA THR A 315 -27.84 12.04 27.92
C THR A 315 -29.04 11.11 28.13
N PHE A 316 -29.29 10.18 27.20
CA PHE A 316 -30.36 9.19 27.27
C PHE A 316 -29.78 7.79 27.43
N LEU A 317 -30.28 7.03 28.40
CA LEU A 317 -29.76 5.71 28.73
C LEU A 317 -30.88 4.68 28.89
N ILE A 318 -30.73 3.53 28.23
CA ILE A 318 -31.57 2.34 28.41
C ILE A 318 -30.67 1.18 28.86
N LEU A 319 -30.98 0.61 30.03
CA LEU A 319 -30.28 -0.54 30.59
C LEU A 319 -31.25 -1.71 30.78
N THR A 320 -30.90 -2.86 30.21
CA THR A 320 -31.63 -4.13 30.35
C THR A 320 -30.67 -5.23 30.79
N ASP A 321 -30.95 -5.95 31.87
CA ASP A 321 -30.21 -7.16 32.29
C ASP A 321 -28.67 -6.99 32.45
N ASN A 322 -28.20 -5.76 32.68
CA ASN A 322 -26.78 -5.49 32.94
C ASN A 322 -26.42 -5.77 34.41
N THR A 323 -25.26 -6.38 34.61
CA THR A 323 -24.69 -6.65 35.93
C THR A 323 -23.77 -5.49 36.36
N PHE A 324 -23.72 -5.17 37.65
CA PHE A 324 -22.84 -4.14 38.27
C PHE A 324 -22.63 -2.80 37.50
N PRO A 325 -23.68 -2.07 37.09
CA PRO A 325 -23.51 -0.75 36.47
C PRO A 325 -23.08 0.33 37.47
N ILE A 326 -22.12 1.16 37.07
CA ILE A 326 -21.68 2.38 37.78
C ILE A 326 -22.07 3.60 36.94
N LEU A 327 -22.85 4.53 37.50
CA LEU A 327 -23.40 5.68 36.79
C LEU A 327 -23.00 6.99 37.47
N THR A 328 -22.43 7.93 36.72
CA THR A 328 -22.05 9.28 37.19
C THR A 328 -22.54 10.34 36.20
N ASP A 329 -23.16 11.44 36.65
CA ASP A 329 -23.53 12.59 35.78
C ASP A 329 -24.37 12.28 34.51
N ASN A 330 -25.19 11.21 34.52
CA ASN A 330 -26.09 10.88 33.40
C ASN A 330 -27.49 11.50 33.60
N THR A 331 -28.12 12.06 32.55
CA THR A 331 -29.36 12.86 32.73
C THR A 331 -30.67 12.08 32.74
N PHE A 332 -30.87 11.09 31.85
CA PHE A 332 -32.14 10.37 31.71
C PHE A 332 -31.97 8.84 31.65
N PRO A 333 -31.73 8.16 32.79
CA PRO A 333 -31.66 6.71 32.83
C PRO A 333 -33.03 6.03 32.90
N SER A 334 -33.25 5.02 32.07
CA SER A 334 -34.39 4.09 32.10
C SER A 334 -33.89 2.66 32.35
N PHE A 335 -34.46 1.97 33.34
CA PHE A 335 -34.07 0.62 33.75
C PHE A 335 -35.22 -0.36 33.49
N LEU A 336 -34.96 -1.43 32.74
CA LEU A 336 -35.91 -2.51 32.47
C LEU A 336 -35.29 -3.83 32.94
N LEU A 337 -35.74 -4.33 34.10
CA LEU A 337 -35.26 -5.55 34.77
C LEU A 337 -33.81 -5.46 35.31
N LEU A 338 -33.65 -5.54 36.64
CA LEU A 338 -32.36 -5.39 37.32
C LEU A 338 -32.21 -6.44 38.43
N THR A 339 -31.10 -7.17 38.47
CA THR A 339 -30.60 -7.82 39.68
C THR A 339 -29.64 -6.84 40.39
N LEU A 340 -30.09 -6.20 41.48
CA LEU A 340 -29.47 -5.00 42.05
C LEU A 340 -28.04 -5.19 42.62
N THR A 341 -27.11 -4.36 42.15
CA THR A 341 -26.17 -3.60 43.01
C THR A 341 -25.73 -2.33 42.25
N VAL A 342 -26.51 -1.25 42.37
CA VAL A 342 -26.17 0.06 41.77
C VAL A 342 -25.38 0.87 42.80
N LEU A 343 -24.15 1.25 42.46
CA LEU A 343 -23.39 2.27 43.20
C LEU A 343 -23.65 3.62 42.51
N GLN A 344 -24.60 4.40 43.04
CA GLN A 344 -24.93 5.73 42.54
C GLN A 344 -24.40 6.77 43.52
N GLU A 345 -23.30 7.46 43.18
CA GLU A 345 -22.94 8.70 43.84
C GLU A 345 -23.49 9.89 43.03
N SER A 346 -24.22 10.78 43.72
CA SER A 346 -24.80 12.04 43.25
C SER A 346 -26.13 11.97 42.46
N LEU A 347 -27.24 12.08 43.22
CA LEU A 347 -28.42 12.82 42.76
C LEU A 347 -29.08 13.49 43.97
N VAL A 348 -28.66 14.74 44.24
CA VAL A 348 -29.41 15.68 45.08
C VAL A 348 -30.66 16.08 44.29
N LEU A 349 -31.70 15.26 44.36
CA LEU A 349 -33.04 15.58 43.88
C LEU A 349 -33.69 16.59 44.83
N ARG A 350 -33.48 17.88 44.58
CA ARG A 350 -34.42 18.92 45.05
C ARG A 350 -35.69 18.86 44.20
N TYR A 351 -36.60 17.93 44.53
CA TYR A 351 -38.01 18.14 44.17
C TYR A 351 -38.57 19.26 45.05
N ARG A 352 -38.62 20.49 44.51
CA ARG A 352 -39.59 21.48 44.99
C ARG A 352 -40.97 20.96 44.60
N LEU A 353 -41.73 20.51 45.59
CA LEU A 353 -43.19 20.48 45.53
C LEU A 353 -43.67 21.89 45.13
N GLN A 354 -44.38 22.01 44.01
CA GLN A 354 -45.34 23.07 43.78
C GLN A 354 -46.73 22.44 43.69
N CYS A 355 -47.67 23.13 44.32
CA CYS A 355 -48.92 22.68 44.93
C CYS A 355 -49.90 21.91 44.03
#